data_AF-A0A6L3AT60-F1
#
_entry.id   AF-A0A6L3AT60-F1
#
_cell.length_a   1.000
_cell.length_b   1.000
_cell.length_c   1.000
_cell.angle_alpha   90.00
_cell.angle_beta   90.00
_cell.angle_gamma   90.00
#
_symmetry.space_group_name_H-M   'P 1'
#
loop_
_entity.id
_entity.type
_entity.pdbx_description
1 polymer ?
#
loop_
_entity_poly.entity_id
_entity_poly.type
_entity_poly.pdbx_seq_one_letter_code
_entity_poly.pdbx_strand_id
1 'polypeptide(L)'
;MPVTATASTAIIGYGVGGSAPKHPSAKPSDESSPVGRRGLEDVVSLSPEAAKALNERSFSIPIPPKGDTGASSDPVAVEMENRLAYAQFNLQRGEYARQSFELLRQTLKLPEDQPLVLADAASVFLDKVAAKNGLSKPELPENLRAAGFKDPFEENAKSGAGMIGIGMPNSSNTLQIAFDLSGLEALTSPSSSGKPEKPLRMVALNDSDGRTAPLLGAVKGGALGRYTDTRPGQDASLWAVTDGGDGPSARLLASVRSVGMDDVAAEVATGLLKGLKDLFAKA
;
A
#
# COMPACT_ATOMS: atom_id res chain seq x y z
N MET A 1 18.81 26.77 -4.41
CA MET A 1 17.75 26.08 -5.17
C MET A 1 17.37 24.85 -4.38
N PRO A 2 16.15 24.75 -3.83
CA PRO A 2 15.78 23.60 -3.01
C PRO A 2 15.45 22.40 -3.91
N VAL A 3 16.01 21.25 -3.53
CA VAL A 3 15.85 19.96 -4.19
C VAL A 3 14.45 19.44 -3.88
N THR A 4 13.67 19.19 -4.92
CA THR A 4 12.32 18.61 -4.82
C THR A 4 12.45 17.15 -4.39
N ALA A 5 11.97 16.83 -3.19
CA ALA A 5 11.85 15.45 -2.74
C ALA A 5 10.72 14.76 -3.52
N THR A 6 11.09 13.81 -4.37
CA THR A 6 10.15 12.89 -5.02
C THR A 6 9.48 12.06 -3.93
N ALA A 7 8.18 12.25 -3.74
CA ALA A 7 7.38 11.43 -2.82
C ALA A 7 7.35 9.99 -3.34
N SER A 8 8.01 9.08 -2.65
CA SER A 8 7.85 7.64 -2.87
C SER A 8 6.52 7.20 -2.28
N THR A 9 5.54 6.94 -3.15
CA THR A 9 4.29 6.26 -2.77
C THR A 9 4.62 4.86 -2.29
N ALA A 10 4.36 4.58 -1.01
CA ALA A 10 4.54 3.25 -0.44
C ALA A 10 3.47 2.30 -0.98
N ILE A 11 3.88 1.37 -1.84
CA ILE A 11 3.05 0.22 -2.25
C ILE A 11 3.01 -0.75 -1.08
N ILE A 12 1.88 -0.83 -0.37
CA ILE A 12 1.68 -1.84 0.67
C ILE A 12 1.08 -3.09 -0.02
N GLY A 13 1.96 -3.99 -0.47
CA GLY A 13 1.59 -5.32 -0.93
C GLY A 13 1.81 -6.35 0.19
N TYR A 14 0.76 -7.05 0.61
CA TYR A 14 0.87 -8.22 1.50
C TYR A 14 0.78 -9.49 0.64
N GLY A 15 1.92 -10.18 0.48
CA GLY A 15 2.01 -11.53 -0.09
C GLY A 15 2.51 -12.52 0.97
N VAL A 16 1.74 -13.57 1.21
CA VAL A 16 2.08 -14.65 2.14
C VAL A 16 2.96 -15.68 1.43
N GLY A 17 4.16 -15.92 1.98
CA GLY A 17 4.96 -17.16 1.92
C GLY A 17 5.16 -17.91 0.59
N GLY A 18 6.39 -17.92 0.09
CA GLY A 18 6.84 -18.85 -0.95
C GLY A 18 8.35 -19.09 -0.95
N SER A 19 8.76 -20.18 -0.29
CA SER A 19 9.99 -20.98 -0.44
C SER A 19 11.25 -20.37 -1.07
N ALA A 20 12.37 -20.46 -0.32
CA ALA A 20 13.74 -20.23 -0.79
C ALA A 20 14.02 -20.91 -2.16
N PRO A 21 14.65 -20.22 -3.12
CA PRO A 21 15.02 -20.85 -4.39
C PRO A 21 16.12 -21.90 -4.15
N LYS A 22 15.83 -23.14 -4.57
CA LYS A 22 16.82 -24.20 -4.76
C LYS A 22 17.83 -23.77 -5.83
N HIS A 23 19.10 -23.66 -5.45
CA HIS A 23 20.21 -23.56 -6.41
C HIS A 23 20.26 -24.81 -7.31
N PRO A 24 20.46 -24.66 -8.64
CA PRO A 24 20.93 -25.78 -9.45
C PRO A 24 22.39 -26.08 -9.11
N SER A 25 22.65 -27.35 -8.84
CA SER A 25 23.97 -27.93 -8.59
C SER A 25 24.84 -27.89 -9.84
N ALA A 26 26.10 -27.50 -9.69
CA ALA A 26 27.19 -27.89 -10.57
C ALA A 26 28.36 -28.42 -9.70
N LYS A 27 28.83 -29.62 -10.02
CA LYS A 27 30.07 -30.27 -9.59
C LYS A 27 30.74 -30.84 -10.85
N PRO A 28 32.03 -31.18 -10.86
CA PRO A 28 33.18 -30.54 -10.20
C PRO A 28 34.36 -30.36 -11.21
N SER A 29 35.30 -29.48 -10.90
CA SER A 29 36.67 -29.56 -11.44
C SER A 29 37.62 -29.00 -10.38
N ASP A 30 38.35 -29.90 -9.73
CA ASP A 30 39.59 -29.66 -8.99
C ASP A 30 40.62 -29.01 -9.95
N GLU A 31 41.66 -28.27 -9.58
CA GLU A 31 42.45 -28.19 -8.34
C GLU A 31 43.37 -26.95 -8.47
N SER A 32 43.50 -26.12 -7.43
CA SER A 32 44.80 -25.60 -6.92
C SER A 32 44.65 -24.51 -5.84
N SER A 33 44.93 -24.97 -4.61
CA SER A 33 45.53 -24.29 -3.45
C SER A 33 44.80 -23.16 -2.69
N PRO A 34 44.64 -23.30 -1.34
CA PRO A 34 44.00 -22.31 -0.49
C PRO A 34 45.00 -21.28 0.05
N VAL A 35 44.73 -19.99 -0.18
CA VAL A 35 45.32 -18.90 0.60
C VAL A 35 44.43 -18.67 1.82
N GLY A 36 44.99 -18.92 3.01
CA GLY A 36 44.29 -18.85 4.28
C GLY A 36 43.69 -17.47 4.57
N ARG A 37 42.40 -17.45 4.89
CA ARG A 37 41.73 -16.34 5.58
C ARG A 37 42.26 -16.28 7.01
N ARG A 38 43.10 -15.28 7.32
CA ARG A 38 43.28 -14.81 8.70
C ARG A 38 42.04 -13.99 9.08
N GLY A 39 41.45 -14.31 10.22
CA GLY A 39 40.39 -13.51 10.82
C GLY A 39 40.88 -12.09 11.11
N LEU A 40 40.10 -11.11 10.68
CA LEU A 40 40.16 -9.76 11.23
C LEU A 40 39.45 -9.82 12.59
N GLU A 41 40.22 -10.09 13.65
CA GLU A 41 39.78 -9.68 14.99
C GLU A 41 39.92 -8.17 15.05
N ASP A 42 38.79 -7.47 15.19
CA ASP A 42 38.77 -6.02 15.38
C ASP A 42 39.26 -5.75 16.81
N VAL A 43 40.57 -5.50 16.95
CA VAL A 43 41.18 -5.20 18.25
C VAL A 43 40.90 -3.74 18.59
N VAL A 44 39.87 -3.52 19.40
CA VAL A 44 39.58 -2.20 19.98
C VAL A 44 40.60 -1.94 21.09
N SER A 45 41.52 -1.01 20.85
CA SER A 45 42.51 -0.59 21.85
C SER A 45 41.90 0.46 22.77
N LEU A 46 41.85 0.16 24.07
CA LEU A 46 41.46 1.14 25.08
C LEU A 46 42.59 2.15 25.30
N SER A 47 42.25 3.41 25.57
CA SER A 47 43.27 4.38 26.01
C SER A 47 43.89 3.91 27.34
N PRO A 48 45.14 4.28 27.65
CA PRO A 48 45.80 3.91 28.90
C PRO A 48 44.98 4.33 30.15
N GLU A 49 44.24 5.43 30.06
CA GLU A 49 43.35 5.92 31.10
C GLU A 49 42.11 5.03 31.27
N ALA A 50 41.51 4.57 30.16
CA ALA A 50 40.38 3.65 30.18
C ALA A 50 40.77 2.26 30.70
N ALA A 51 41.95 1.76 30.33
CA ALA A 51 42.48 0.49 30.84
C ALA A 51 42.79 0.56 32.35
N LYS A 52 43.31 1.70 32.82
CA LYS A 52 43.55 1.95 34.26
C LYS A 52 42.25 2.03 35.05
N ALA A 53 41.25 2.76 34.57
CA ALA A 53 39.94 2.87 35.21
C ALA A 53 39.20 1.52 35.30
N LEU A 54 39.37 0.65 34.29
CA LEU A 54 38.77 -0.68 34.28
C LEU A 54 39.43 -1.63 35.30
N ASN A 55 40.76 -1.55 35.45
CA ASN A 55 41.50 -2.33 36.43
C ASN A 55 41.28 -1.87 37.88
N GLU A 56 41.01 -0.59 38.10
CA GLU A 56 40.77 -0.02 39.44
C GLU A 56 39.30 -0.21 39.92
N ARG A 57 38.40 -0.77 39.08
CA ARG A 57 36.95 -0.93 39.36
C ARG A 57 36.26 0.35 39.87
N SER A 58 36.87 1.50 39.66
CA SER A 58 36.43 2.79 40.16
C SER A 58 35.97 3.66 38.99
N PHE A 59 34.80 3.34 38.46
CA PHE A 59 34.05 4.29 37.65
C PHE A 59 33.10 5.04 38.58
N SER A 60 33.50 6.23 39.00
CA SER A 60 32.56 7.21 39.56
C SER A 60 32.06 8.08 38.43
N ILE A 61 30.83 7.82 38.00
CA ILE A 61 30.07 8.77 37.17
C ILE A 61 29.67 9.90 38.13
N PRO A 62 30.16 11.13 37.96
CA PRO A 62 29.70 12.24 38.78
C PRO A 62 28.22 12.48 38.48
N ILE A 63 27.35 12.12 39.44
CA ILE A 63 25.96 12.53 39.43
C ILE A 63 25.96 14.01 39.81
N PRO A 64 25.62 14.96 38.92
CA PRO A 64 25.49 16.34 39.32
C PRO A 64 24.43 16.46 40.42
N PRO A 65 24.63 17.33 41.42
CA PRO A 65 23.66 17.51 42.49
C PRO A 65 22.30 17.87 41.89
N LYS A 66 21.23 17.26 42.44
CA LYS A 66 19.83 17.54 42.10
C LYS A 66 19.57 19.04 42.22
N GLY A 67 19.66 19.74 41.10
CA GLY A 67 19.09 21.06 40.90
C GLY A 67 17.58 20.93 40.72
N ASP A 68 16.88 21.95 41.17
CA ASP A 68 15.44 21.97 41.39
C ASP A 68 14.56 21.52 40.21
N THR A 69 13.38 21.05 40.60
CA THR A 69 12.19 20.71 39.82
C THR A 69 11.96 21.62 38.61
N GLY A 70 12.52 21.22 37.47
CA GLY A 70 12.06 21.56 36.14
C GLY A 70 12.20 20.28 35.32
N ALA A 71 11.11 19.84 34.70
CA ALA A 71 11.07 18.65 33.86
C ALA A 71 11.99 18.83 32.64
N SER A 72 13.28 18.62 32.83
CA SER A 72 14.25 18.39 31.76
C SER A 72 14.17 16.91 31.44
N SER A 73 13.28 16.54 30.52
CA SER A 73 13.28 15.21 29.97
C SER A 73 14.65 14.95 29.32
N ASP A 74 15.34 13.89 29.74
CA ASP A 74 16.60 13.48 29.13
C ASP A 74 16.36 13.30 27.62
N PRO A 75 17.01 14.06 26.73
CA PRO A 75 16.74 14.00 25.30
C PRO A 75 16.97 12.61 24.72
N VAL A 76 17.89 11.83 25.30
CA VAL A 76 18.15 10.44 24.88
C VAL A 76 17.00 9.52 25.31
N ALA A 77 16.48 9.70 26.53
CA ALA A 77 15.33 8.96 27.01
C ALA A 77 14.07 9.25 26.17
N VAL A 78 13.82 10.53 25.85
CA VAL A 78 12.71 10.95 24.97
C VAL A 78 12.85 10.35 23.57
N GLU A 79 14.07 10.31 23.02
CA GLU A 79 14.30 9.68 21.71
C GLU A 79 14.05 8.17 21.75
N MET A 80 14.52 7.47 22.79
CA MET A 80 14.27 6.03 22.94
C MET A 80 12.78 5.72 23.13
N GLU A 81 12.06 6.52 23.92
CA GLU A 81 10.62 6.40 24.10
C GLU A 81 9.86 6.62 22.78
N ASN A 82 10.25 7.63 21.99
CA ASN A 82 9.67 7.86 20.67
C ASN A 82 9.95 6.70 19.71
N ARG A 83 11.16 6.13 19.70
CA ARG A 83 11.47 4.94 18.88
C ARG A 83 10.63 3.74 19.27
N LEU A 84 10.45 3.49 20.57
CA LEU A 84 9.62 2.40 21.07
C LEU A 84 8.15 2.61 20.72
N ALA A 85 7.61 3.81 20.94
CA ALA A 85 6.25 4.17 20.59
C ALA A 85 6.00 4.03 19.09
N TYR A 86 6.95 4.44 18.25
CA TYR A 86 6.86 4.28 16.79
C TYR A 86 6.88 2.81 16.38
N ALA A 87 7.72 1.98 17.00
CA ALA A 87 7.75 0.54 16.75
C ALA A 87 6.42 -0.13 17.14
N GLN A 88 5.88 0.18 18.31
CA GLN A 88 4.59 -0.34 18.78
C GLN A 88 3.44 0.11 17.87
N PHE A 89 3.40 1.39 17.51
CA PHE A 89 2.42 1.92 16.56
C PHE A 89 2.49 1.20 15.21
N ASN A 90 3.69 0.92 14.68
CA ASN A 90 3.84 0.16 13.44
C ASN A 90 3.37 -1.29 13.54
N LEU A 91 3.56 -1.95 14.68
CA LEU A 91 3.04 -3.29 14.92
C LEU A 91 1.51 -3.29 14.94
N GLN A 92 0.90 -2.36 15.67
CA GLN A 92 -0.56 -2.20 15.69
C GLN A 92 -1.11 -1.87 14.31
N ARG A 93 -0.43 -0.99 13.56
CA ARG A 93 -0.76 -0.67 12.17
C ARG A 93 -0.69 -1.90 11.28
N GLY A 94 0.34 -2.74 11.45
CA GLY A 94 0.50 -3.99 10.71
C GLY A 94 -0.63 -4.96 10.95
N GLU A 95 -1.03 -5.17 12.21
CA GLU A 95 -2.18 -6.03 12.55
C GLU A 95 -3.50 -5.45 12.05
N TYR A 96 -3.73 -4.14 12.22
CA TYR A 96 -4.91 -3.46 11.69
C TYR A 96 -5.00 -3.63 10.17
N ALA A 97 -3.89 -3.42 9.45
CA ALA A 97 -3.85 -3.61 8.01
C ALA A 97 -4.14 -5.06 7.65
N ARG A 98 -3.49 -6.04 8.30
CA ARG A 98 -3.73 -7.47 8.06
C ARG A 98 -5.20 -7.84 8.22
N GLN A 99 -5.82 -7.44 9.34
CA GLN A 99 -7.22 -7.74 9.63
C GLN A 99 -8.18 -7.02 8.68
N SER A 100 -7.95 -5.74 8.38
CA SER A 100 -8.78 -5.00 7.43
C SER A 100 -8.67 -5.54 5.99
N PHE A 101 -7.48 -5.99 5.57
CA PHE A 101 -7.29 -6.67 4.30
C PHE A 101 -8.03 -8.01 4.24
N GLU A 102 -7.99 -8.79 5.32
CA GLU A 102 -8.71 -10.06 5.41
C GLU A 102 -10.22 -9.85 5.32
N LEU A 103 -10.75 -8.88 6.06
CA LEU A 103 -12.16 -8.50 5.99
C LEU A 103 -12.55 -7.96 4.62
N LEU A 104 -11.68 -7.21 3.95
CA LEU A 104 -11.91 -6.72 2.59
C LEU A 104 -11.99 -7.89 1.61
N ARG A 105 -11.07 -8.86 1.69
CA ARG A 105 -11.11 -10.08 0.88
C ARG A 105 -12.41 -10.84 1.08
N GLN A 106 -12.85 -11.04 2.32
CA GLN A 106 -14.12 -11.68 2.63
C GLN A 106 -15.32 -10.91 2.06
N THR A 107 -15.31 -9.57 2.20
CA THR A 107 -16.36 -8.69 1.65
C THR A 107 -16.43 -8.78 0.12
N LEU A 108 -15.27 -8.88 -0.53
CA LEU A 108 -15.15 -8.99 -1.99
C LEU A 108 -15.20 -10.44 -2.49
N LYS A 109 -15.32 -11.44 -1.60
CA LYS A 109 -15.30 -12.88 -1.90
C LYS A 109 -14.05 -13.31 -2.69
N LEU A 110 -12.90 -12.73 -2.39
CA LEU A 110 -11.63 -13.07 -3.03
C LEU A 110 -10.97 -14.26 -2.31
N PRO A 111 -10.36 -15.21 -3.05
CA PRO A 111 -9.51 -16.24 -2.47
C PRO A 111 -8.36 -15.67 -1.63
N GLU A 112 -7.92 -16.43 -0.63
CA GLU A 112 -6.88 -16.01 0.31
C GLU A 112 -5.50 -15.90 -0.36
N ASP A 113 -5.21 -16.82 -1.28
CA ASP A 113 -3.95 -16.90 -2.02
C ASP A 113 -3.84 -15.86 -3.15
N GLN A 114 -4.95 -15.22 -3.53
CA GLN A 114 -4.97 -14.26 -4.63
C GLN A 114 -4.23 -12.97 -4.23
N PRO A 115 -3.16 -12.55 -4.93
CA PRO A 115 -2.50 -11.28 -4.60
C PRO A 115 -3.46 -10.10 -4.72
N LEU A 116 -3.51 -9.25 -3.68
CA LEU A 116 -4.34 -8.04 -3.64
C LEU A 116 -3.45 -6.84 -3.30
N VAL A 117 -3.53 -5.79 -4.11
CA VAL A 117 -2.78 -4.55 -3.96
C VAL A 117 -3.76 -3.38 -3.94
N LEU A 118 -3.58 -2.45 -3.02
CA LEU A 118 -4.35 -1.22 -2.94
C LEU A 118 -3.41 -0.03 -3.07
N ALA A 119 -3.85 1.01 -3.78
CA ALA A 119 -3.13 2.27 -3.88
C ALA A 119 -4.06 3.46 -3.63
N ASP A 120 -3.52 4.45 -2.92
CA ASP A 120 -4.13 5.75 -2.64
C ASP A 120 -5.56 5.63 -2.11
N ALA A 121 -6.57 6.15 -2.83
CA ALA A 121 -7.96 6.17 -2.38
C ALA A 121 -8.53 4.77 -2.09
N ALA A 122 -7.90 3.71 -2.59
CA ALA A 122 -8.31 2.34 -2.30
C ALA A 122 -8.10 1.96 -0.83
N SER A 123 -7.23 2.67 -0.09
CA SER A 123 -7.09 2.46 1.36
C SER A 123 -8.35 2.84 2.14
N VAL A 124 -9.19 3.73 1.60
CA VAL A 124 -10.47 4.11 2.23
C VAL A 124 -11.40 2.90 2.38
N PHE A 125 -11.27 1.90 1.51
CA PHE A 125 -12.03 0.66 1.64
C PHE A 125 -11.63 -0.16 2.86
N LEU A 126 -10.34 -0.18 3.22
CA LEU A 126 -9.87 -0.84 4.43
C LEU A 126 -10.49 -0.18 5.66
N ASP A 127 -10.46 1.15 5.72
CA ASP A 127 -11.01 1.92 6.85
C ASP A 127 -12.52 1.70 6.98
N LYS A 128 -13.27 1.72 5.87
CA LYS A 128 -14.73 1.47 5.87
C LYS A 128 -15.08 0.03 6.25
N VAL A 129 -14.36 -0.96 5.73
CA VAL A 129 -14.56 -2.37 6.09
C VAL A 129 -14.22 -2.60 7.57
N ALA A 130 -13.12 -2.03 8.04
CA ALA A 130 -12.71 -2.12 9.44
C ALA A 130 -13.78 -1.52 10.36
N ALA A 131 -14.23 -0.29 10.09
CA ALA A 131 -15.27 0.39 10.87
C ALA A 131 -16.56 -0.43 10.94
N LYS A 132 -17.01 -0.99 9.81
CA LYS A 132 -18.21 -1.83 9.74
C LYS A 132 -18.11 -3.10 10.59
N ASN A 133 -16.91 -3.62 10.81
CA ASN A 133 -16.65 -4.82 11.60
C ASN A 133 -16.14 -4.49 13.02
N GLY A 134 -16.25 -3.24 13.47
CA GLY A 134 -15.83 -2.82 14.82
C GLY A 134 -14.32 -2.78 15.04
N LEU A 135 -13.52 -2.85 13.98
CA LEU A 135 -12.08 -2.79 14.08
C LEU A 135 -11.63 -1.33 14.24
N SER A 136 -11.02 -1.04 15.38
CA SER A 136 -10.53 0.31 15.70
C SER A 136 -9.19 0.58 15.02
N LYS A 137 -9.12 1.71 14.35
CA LYS A 137 -7.89 2.20 13.73
C LYS A 137 -6.89 2.61 14.82
N PRO A 138 -5.61 2.17 14.75
CA PRO A 138 -4.59 2.62 15.68
C PRO A 138 -4.40 4.13 15.57
N GLU A 139 -4.51 4.83 16.70
CA GLU A 139 -4.24 6.27 16.75
C GLU A 139 -2.75 6.53 16.88
N LEU A 140 -2.25 7.58 16.23
CA LEU A 140 -0.87 8.02 16.41
C LEU A 140 -0.68 8.51 17.87
N PRO A 141 0.24 7.89 18.64
CA PRO A 141 0.59 8.35 19.98
C PRO A 141 0.94 9.84 20.05
N GLU A 142 0.51 10.53 21.10
CA GLU A 142 0.66 11.98 21.25
C GLU A 142 2.12 12.44 21.25
N ASN A 143 3.03 11.66 21.84
CA ASN A 143 4.46 11.93 21.81
C ASN A 143 5.04 11.90 20.38
N LEU A 144 4.55 11.01 19.52
CA LEU A 144 4.93 10.98 18.11
C LEU A 144 4.33 12.15 17.33
N ARG A 145 3.07 12.50 17.62
CA ARG A 145 2.43 13.69 17.03
C ARG A 145 3.17 14.97 17.41
N ALA A 146 3.56 15.12 18.67
CA ALA A 146 4.36 16.25 19.17
C ALA A 146 5.77 16.28 18.55
N ALA A 147 6.33 15.11 18.24
CA ALA A 147 7.59 14.98 17.51
C ALA A 147 7.47 15.21 15.98
N GLY A 148 6.28 15.57 15.48
CA GLY A 148 6.05 15.92 14.07
C GLY A 148 5.84 14.73 13.15
N PHE A 149 5.63 13.51 13.68
CA PHE A 149 5.23 12.37 12.86
C PHE A 149 3.81 12.61 12.32
N LYS A 150 3.62 12.34 11.02
CA LYS A 150 2.32 12.41 10.37
C LYS A 150 1.59 11.07 10.49
N ASP A 151 0.27 11.14 10.55
CA ASP A 151 -0.55 9.93 10.44
C ASP A 151 -0.48 9.40 8.99
N PRO A 152 0.10 8.21 8.78
CA PRO A 152 0.24 7.60 7.45
C PRO A 152 -1.11 7.23 6.82
N PHE A 153 -2.17 7.07 7.61
CA PHE A 153 -3.49 6.77 7.09
C PHE A 153 -4.22 8.02 6.56
N GLU A 154 -3.96 9.20 7.12
CA GLU A 154 -4.57 10.45 6.64
C GLU A 154 -4.00 10.92 5.30
N GLU A 155 -2.77 10.53 4.96
CA GLU A 155 -2.16 10.89 3.66
C GLU A 155 -2.84 10.17 2.50
N ASN A 156 -3.21 8.90 2.65
CA ASN A 156 -3.82 8.11 1.57
C ASN A 156 -5.29 8.48 1.30
N ALA A 157 -6.03 8.91 2.33
CA ALA A 157 -7.44 9.30 2.21
C ALA A 157 -7.67 10.62 1.45
N LYS A 158 -6.64 11.43 1.24
CA LYS A 158 -6.74 12.71 0.50
C LYS A 158 -6.81 12.55 -1.02
N SER A 159 -6.51 11.35 -1.52
CA SER A 159 -6.55 11.09 -2.95
C SER A 159 -7.99 10.86 -3.42
N GLY A 160 -8.46 11.61 -4.42
CA GLY A 160 -9.79 11.41 -5.02
C GLY A 160 -9.93 10.15 -5.87
N ALA A 161 -8.81 9.58 -6.33
CA ALA A 161 -8.77 8.36 -7.14
C ALA A 161 -7.77 7.35 -6.58
N GLY A 162 -8.01 6.07 -6.83
CA GLY A 162 -7.19 4.97 -6.34
C GLY A 162 -7.23 3.77 -7.27
N MET A 163 -6.51 2.72 -6.89
CA MET A 163 -6.38 1.51 -7.69
C MET A 163 -6.41 0.26 -6.82
N ILE A 164 -7.08 -0.77 -7.33
CA ILE A 164 -7.08 -2.13 -6.78
C ILE A 164 -6.45 -3.06 -7.81
N GLY A 165 -5.35 -3.68 -7.46
CA GLY A 165 -4.68 -4.72 -8.23
C GLY A 165 -5.02 -6.10 -7.69
N ILE A 166 -5.37 -7.03 -8.57
CA ILE A 166 -5.64 -8.44 -8.27
C ILE A 166 -4.71 -9.27 -9.16
N GLY A 167 -3.83 -10.08 -8.57
CA GLY A 167 -2.98 -11.00 -9.31
C GLY A 167 -3.58 -12.39 -9.40
N MET A 168 -3.04 -13.24 -10.27
CA MET A 168 -3.19 -14.69 -10.12
C MET A 168 -1.96 -15.29 -9.43
N PRO A 169 -2.14 -16.18 -8.43
CA PRO A 169 -1.04 -16.83 -7.75
C PRO A 169 -0.08 -17.49 -8.74
N ASN A 170 1.23 -17.36 -8.48
CA ASN A 170 2.30 -17.98 -9.29
C ASN A 170 2.28 -17.63 -10.78
N SER A 171 1.71 -16.49 -11.17
CA SER A 171 1.74 -16.02 -12.55
C SER A 171 2.01 -14.51 -12.62
N SER A 172 2.35 -14.04 -13.82
CA SER A 172 2.40 -12.60 -14.14
C SER A 172 1.03 -12.02 -14.50
N ASN A 173 -0.04 -12.82 -14.42
CA ASN A 173 -1.37 -12.37 -14.82
C ASN A 173 -1.94 -11.47 -13.73
N THR A 174 -2.44 -10.31 -14.14
CA THR A 174 -2.90 -9.26 -13.22
C THR A 174 -4.09 -8.52 -13.80
N LEU A 175 -5.00 -8.15 -12.93
CA LEU A 175 -6.10 -7.23 -13.17
C LEU A 175 -5.89 -5.99 -12.31
N GLN A 176 -5.96 -4.81 -12.91
CA GLN A 176 -5.89 -3.53 -12.21
C GLN A 176 -7.15 -2.75 -12.49
N ILE A 177 -7.79 -2.27 -11.42
CA ILE A 177 -9.03 -1.52 -11.47
C ILE A 177 -8.74 -0.17 -10.84
N ALA A 178 -8.62 0.87 -11.67
CA ALA A 178 -8.52 2.25 -11.21
C ALA A 178 -9.90 2.89 -11.17
N PHE A 179 -10.20 3.64 -10.11
CA PHE A 179 -11.51 4.25 -9.91
C PHE A 179 -11.36 5.64 -9.28
N ASP A 180 -12.42 6.42 -9.40
CA ASP A 180 -12.59 7.73 -8.77
C ASP A 180 -13.68 7.61 -7.69
N LEU A 181 -13.36 8.02 -6.45
CA LEU A 181 -14.29 7.98 -5.33
C LEU A 181 -15.55 8.79 -5.61
N SER A 182 -15.42 9.95 -6.26
CA SER A 182 -16.57 10.79 -6.61
C SER A 182 -17.51 10.12 -7.62
N GLY A 183 -16.95 9.29 -8.50
CA GLY A 183 -17.69 8.45 -9.42
C GLY A 183 -18.49 7.38 -8.69
N LEU A 184 -17.86 6.71 -7.71
CA LEU A 184 -18.49 5.68 -6.87
C LEU A 184 -19.59 6.26 -5.95
N GLU A 185 -19.32 7.38 -5.27
CA GLU A 185 -20.27 8.05 -4.38
C GLU A 185 -21.52 8.55 -5.13
N ALA A 186 -21.35 8.97 -6.38
CA ALA A 186 -22.47 9.36 -7.21
C ALA A 186 -23.37 8.17 -7.61
N LEU A 187 -22.87 6.93 -7.59
CA LEU A 187 -23.70 5.74 -7.77
C LEU A 187 -24.51 5.38 -6.52
N THR A 188 -24.06 5.83 -5.34
CA THR A 188 -24.72 5.57 -4.06
C THR A 188 -25.66 6.69 -3.63
N SER A 189 -25.62 7.85 -4.29
CA SER A 189 -26.44 9.01 -3.91
C SER A 189 -27.93 8.76 -4.16
N PRO A 190 -28.82 9.15 -3.21
CA PRO A 190 -30.27 8.94 -3.31
C PRO A 190 -30.93 9.68 -4.49
N SER A 191 -30.27 10.66 -5.10
CA SER A 191 -30.72 11.31 -6.34
C SER A 191 -30.83 10.33 -7.54
N SER A 192 -30.17 9.17 -7.46
CA SER A 192 -30.28 8.07 -8.43
C SER A 192 -31.40 7.08 -8.13
N SER A 193 -32.02 7.12 -6.94
CA SER A 193 -32.97 6.11 -6.45
C SER A 193 -34.33 6.11 -7.17
N GLY A 194 -34.55 7.05 -8.10
CA GLY A 194 -35.75 7.12 -8.93
C GLY A 194 -35.56 6.65 -10.38
N LYS A 195 -34.32 6.35 -10.80
CA LYS A 195 -34.05 5.76 -12.13
C LYS A 195 -33.76 4.27 -11.95
N PRO A 196 -34.30 3.38 -12.82
CA PRO A 196 -33.92 1.98 -12.77
C PRO A 196 -32.39 1.88 -12.81
N GLU A 197 -31.80 1.13 -11.89
CA GLU A 197 -30.36 0.92 -11.84
C GLU A 197 -29.91 0.46 -13.22
N LYS A 198 -29.22 1.34 -13.96
CA LYS A 198 -28.63 0.93 -15.21
C LYS A 198 -27.52 -0.07 -14.87
N PRO A 199 -27.50 -1.25 -15.51
CA PRO A 199 -26.43 -2.19 -15.28
C PRO A 199 -25.11 -1.53 -15.65
N LEU A 200 -24.11 -1.67 -14.77
CA LEU A 200 -22.74 -1.27 -15.09
C LEU A 200 -22.32 -1.97 -16.38
N ARG A 201 -21.70 -1.24 -17.30
CA ARG A 201 -21.20 -1.79 -18.55
C ARG A 201 -19.69 -1.70 -18.62
N MET A 202 -19.07 -2.80 -19.02
CA MET A 202 -17.66 -2.83 -19.35
C MET A 202 -17.51 -2.68 -20.87
N VAL A 203 -16.76 -1.67 -21.29
CA VAL A 203 -16.59 -1.27 -22.68
C VAL A 203 -15.10 -1.35 -23.01
N ALA A 204 -14.74 -2.15 -24.00
CA ALA A 204 -13.35 -2.25 -24.45
C ALA A 204 -12.87 -0.89 -24.96
N LEU A 205 -11.68 -0.48 -24.55
CA LEU A 205 -11.09 0.79 -24.93
C LEU A 205 -10.15 0.59 -26.10
N ASN A 206 -10.47 1.27 -27.21
CA ASN A 206 -9.61 1.27 -28.38
C ASN A 206 -9.44 2.71 -28.90
N ASP A 207 -8.21 3.06 -29.24
CA ASP A 207 -7.82 4.32 -29.87
C ASP A 207 -8.44 4.48 -31.27
N SER A 208 -8.49 3.39 -32.04
CA SER A 208 -8.95 3.41 -33.43
C SER A 208 -10.47 3.39 -33.60
N ASP A 209 -11.22 3.21 -32.51
CA ASP A 209 -12.68 3.15 -32.53
C ASP A 209 -13.26 4.50 -32.11
N GLY A 210 -13.88 5.21 -33.06
CA GLY A 210 -14.48 6.52 -32.83
C GLY A 210 -15.56 6.54 -31.73
N ARG A 211 -16.13 5.38 -31.35
CA ARG A 211 -17.09 5.26 -30.27
C ARG A 211 -16.44 5.24 -28.88
N THR A 212 -15.29 4.56 -28.74
CA THR A 212 -14.63 4.30 -27.46
C THR A 212 -13.35 5.11 -27.25
N ALA A 213 -12.80 5.72 -28.31
CA ALA A 213 -11.67 6.63 -28.25
C ALA A 213 -11.89 7.83 -27.29
N PRO A 214 -13.09 8.46 -27.23
CA PRO A 214 -13.34 9.51 -26.24
C PRO A 214 -13.26 9.02 -24.79
N LEU A 215 -13.68 7.77 -24.52
CA LEU A 215 -13.57 7.16 -23.19
C LEU A 215 -12.11 6.89 -22.83
N LEU A 216 -11.31 6.41 -23.79
CA LEU A 216 -9.86 6.25 -23.59
C LEU A 216 -9.18 7.61 -23.35
N GLY A 217 -9.62 8.66 -24.06
CA GLY A 217 -9.19 10.04 -23.83
C GLY A 217 -9.52 10.52 -22.41
N ALA A 218 -10.73 10.23 -21.92
CA ALA A 218 -11.16 10.56 -20.56
C ALA A 218 -10.33 9.81 -19.49
N VAL A 219 -9.96 8.55 -19.74
CA VAL A 219 -9.03 7.82 -18.86
C VAL A 219 -7.67 8.51 -18.85
N LYS A 220 -7.08 8.77 -20.03
CA LYS A 220 -5.74 9.37 -20.17
C LYS A 220 -5.63 10.76 -19.55
N GLY A 221 -6.62 11.62 -19.79
CA GLY A 221 -6.62 13.01 -19.32
C GLY A 221 -7.22 13.22 -17.94
N GLY A 222 -7.88 12.21 -17.37
CA GLY A 222 -8.58 12.28 -16.09
C GLY A 222 -7.79 11.76 -14.90
N ALA A 223 -8.44 11.69 -13.74
CA ALA A 223 -7.86 11.21 -12.49
C ALA A 223 -7.39 9.73 -12.53
N LEU A 224 -7.95 8.94 -13.45
CA LEU A 224 -7.59 7.54 -13.64
C LEU A 224 -6.29 7.33 -14.41
N GLY A 225 -5.85 8.32 -15.20
CA GLY A 225 -4.72 8.18 -16.12
C GLY A 225 -3.40 7.86 -15.43
N ARG A 226 -3.22 8.30 -14.18
CA ARG A 226 -2.03 7.99 -13.37
C ARG A 226 -1.98 6.54 -12.86
N TYR A 227 -3.11 5.84 -12.87
CA TYR A 227 -3.22 4.46 -12.38
C TYR A 227 -3.42 3.44 -13.50
N THR A 228 -3.79 3.91 -14.69
CA THR A 228 -4.06 3.06 -15.83
C THR A 228 -3.00 3.28 -16.89
N ASP A 229 -2.12 2.30 -17.03
CA ASP A 229 -1.17 2.29 -18.13
C ASP A 229 -1.89 2.06 -19.46
N THR A 230 -1.98 3.13 -20.26
CA THR A 230 -2.67 3.16 -21.55
C THR A 230 -1.72 3.06 -22.74
N ARG A 231 -0.44 2.74 -22.50
CA ARG A 231 0.55 2.60 -23.58
C ARG A 231 0.19 1.40 -24.46
N PRO A 232 0.30 1.54 -25.80
CA PRO A 232 0.09 0.42 -26.71
C PRO A 232 1.18 -0.65 -26.58
N GLY A 233 0.88 -1.89 -26.98
CA GLY A 233 1.85 -2.98 -27.04
C GLY A 233 2.28 -3.57 -25.69
N GLN A 234 1.39 -3.54 -24.70
CA GLN A 234 1.65 -4.04 -23.34
C GLN A 234 1.02 -5.41 -23.07
N ASP A 235 0.57 -6.12 -24.12
CA ASP A 235 -0.21 -7.38 -24.03
C ASP A 235 -1.34 -7.31 -22.99
N ALA A 236 -1.92 -6.11 -22.87
CA ALA A 236 -2.91 -5.79 -21.87
C ALA A 236 -4.20 -5.33 -22.56
N SER A 237 -5.30 -5.91 -22.14
CA SER A 237 -6.62 -5.46 -22.53
C SER A 237 -7.07 -4.33 -21.61
N LEU A 238 -7.65 -3.29 -22.20
CA LEU A 238 -8.13 -2.11 -21.50
C LEU A 238 -9.63 -1.99 -21.66
N TRP A 239 -10.32 -1.68 -20.56
CA TRP A 239 -11.75 -1.40 -20.58
C TRP A 239 -12.09 -0.21 -19.69
N ALA A 240 -13.21 0.42 -19.99
CA ALA A 240 -13.90 1.35 -19.11
C ALA A 240 -15.10 0.64 -18.48
N VAL A 241 -15.32 0.86 -17.19
CA VAL A 241 -16.60 0.58 -16.55
C VAL A 241 -17.40 1.87 -16.50
N THR A 242 -18.64 1.79 -16.98
CA THR A 242 -19.52 2.93 -17.19
C THR A 242 -20.88 2.71 -16.54
N ASP A 243 -21.65 3.79 -16.40
CA ASP A 243 -23.03 3.80 -15.89
C ASP A 243 -24.09 3.21 -16.85
N GLY A 244 -23.67 2.33 -17.76
CA GLY A 244 -24.52 1.64 -18.72
C GLY A 244 -24.55 2.27 -20.12
N GLY A 245 -23.90 3.41 -20.32
CA GLY A 245 -23.61 3.96 -21.65
C GLY A 245 -22.35 3.34 -22.27
N ASP A 246 -22.26 3.30 -23.59
CA ASP A 246 -21.10 2.75 -24.32
C ASP A 246 -20.60 3.69 -25.42
N GLY A 247 -20.97 4.97 -25.33
CA GLY A 247 -20.61 6.02 -26.27
C GLY A 247 -19.83 7.16 -25.62
N PRO A 248 -19.53 8.22 -26.38
CA PRO A 248 -18.69 9.33 -25.94
C PRO A 248 -19.20 10.10 -24.72
N SER A 249 -20.51 10.01 -24.45
CA SER A 249 -21.17 10.64 -23.31
C SER A 249 -21.37 9.69 -22.11
N ALA A 250 -20.90 8.44 -22.21
CA ALA A 250 -21.00 7.50 -21.10
C ALA A 250 -20.15 7.99 -19.93
N ARG A 251 -20.69 7.85 -18.71
CA ARG A 251 -19.95 8.27 -17.52
C ARG A 251 -18.94 7.19 -17.16
N LEU A 252 -17.68 7.56 -17.14
CA LEU A 252 -16.58 6.71 -16.69
C LEU A 252 -16.60 6.60 -15.15
N LEU A 253 -16.61 5.37 -14.65
CA LEU A 253 -16.60 5.07 -13.21
C LEU A 253 -15.26 4.48 -12.79
N ALA A 254 -14.73 3.60 -13.63
CA ALA A 254 -13.46 2.94 -13.44
C ALA A 254 -12.83 2.60 -14.79
N SER A 255 -11.54 2.34 -14.78
CA SER A 255 -10.83 1.73 -15.89
C SER A 255 -10.17 0.44 -15.42
N VAL A 256 -10.21 -0.56 -16.28
CA VAL A 256 -9.71 -1.91 -16.02
C VAL A 256 -8.58 -2.17 -16.99
N ARG A 257 -7.44 -2.63 -16.46
CA ARG A 257 -6.33 -3.17 -17.23
C ARG A 257 -6.14 -4.62 -16.84
N SER A 258 -6.21 -5.53 -17.80
CA SER A 258 -5.95 -6.96 -17.61
C SER A 258 -4.72 -7.37 -18.39
N VAL A 259 -3.90 -8.21 -17.80
CA VAL A 259 -2.83 -8.95 -18.46
C VAL A 259 -3.12 -10.42 -18.20
N GLY A 260 -3.52 -11.16 -19.23
CA GLY A 260 -3.78 -12.60 -19.13
C GLY A 260 -4.96 -13.02 -18.24
N MET A 261 -5.90 -12.11 -17.95
CA MET A 261 -7.11 -12.37 -17.14
C MET A 261 -8.40 -11.89 -17.84
N ASP A 262 -8.40 -11.79 -19.17
CA ASP A 262 -9.46 -11.11 -19.93
C ASP A 262 -10.81 -11.83 -19.84
N ASP A 263 -10.77 -13.15 -19.67
CA ASP A 263 -11.90 -14.05 -19.49
C ASP A 263 -12.67 -13.80 -18.17
N VAL A 264 -11.95 -13.38 -17.12
CA VAL A 264 -12.53 -13.11 -15.79
C VAL A 264 -12.62 -11.62 -15.46
N ALA A 265 -11.96 -10.76 -16.24
CA ALA A 265 -11.84 -9.32 -15.98
C ALA A 265 -13.20 -8.64 -15.80
N ALA A 266 -14.19 -9.00 -16.63
CA ALA A 266 -15.51 -8.41 -16.58
C ALA A 266 -16.28 -8.77 -15.30
N GLU A 267 -16.27 -10.05 -14.92
CA GLU A 267 -16.95 -10.52 -13.71
C GLU A 267 -16.29 -9.94 -12.46
N VAL A 268 -14.95 -9.99 -12.38
CA VAL A 268 -14.20 -9.48 -11.23
C VAL A 268 -14.36 -7.97 -11.10
N ALA A 269 -14.21 -7.20 -12.18
CA ALA A 269 -14.30 -5.74 -12.09
C ALA A 269 -15.71 -5.26 -11.73
N THR A 270 -16.75 -5.84 -12.35
CA THR A 270 -18.13 -5.45 -12.05
C THR A 270 -18.58 -5.93 -10.67
N GLY A 271 -18.19 -7.13 -10.26
CA GLY A 271 -18.46 -7.68 -8.93
C GLY A 271 -17.79 -6.85 -7.83
N LEU A 272 -16.53 -6.46 -8.04
CA LEU A 272 -15.79 -5.62 -7.12
C LEU A 272 -16.42 -4.24 -7.01
N LEU A 273 -16.71 -3.56 -8.12
CA LEU A 273 -17.34 -2.23 -8.10
C LEU A 273 -18.73 -2.27 -7.44
N LYS A 274 -19.49 -3.35 -7.62
CA LYS A 274 -20.75 -3.56 -6.91
C LYS A 274 -20.53 -3.73 -5.40
N GLY A 275 -19.56 -4.54 -4.99
CA GLY A 275 -19.21 -4.71 -3.58
C GLY A 275 -18.74 -3.41 -2.92
N LEU A 276 -17.97 -2.60 -3.65
CA LEU A 276 -17.55 -1.27 -3.21
C LEU A 276 -18.73 -0.30 -3.10
N LYS A 277 -19.65 -0.30 -4.06
CA LYS A 277 -20.88 0.49 -3.99
C LYS A 277 -21.70 0.12 -2.74
N ASP A 278 -21.88 -1.17 -2.47
CA ASP A 278 -22.62 -1.65 -1.30
C ASP A 278 -21.94 -1.25 0.03
N LEU A 279 -20.61 -1.16 0.03
CA LEU A 279 -19.83 -0.66 1.16
C LEU A 279 -20.12 0.83 1.44
N PHE A 280 -20.25 1.64 0.39
CA PHE A 280 -20.52 3.07 0.50
C PHE A 280 -21.99 3.40 0.79
N ALA A 281 -22.93 2.56 0.34
CA ALA A 281 -24.36 2.75 0.60
C ALA A 281 -24.78 2.40 2.04
N LYS A 282 -23.95 1.65 2.78
CA LYS A 282 -24.24 1.14 4.14
C LYS A 282 -23.33 1.72 5.23
N ALA A 283 -22.40 2.61 4.87
CA ALA A 283 -21.52 3.33 5.78
C ALA A 283 -22.08 4.73 6.04
#